data_AF-A0AAP0BYL3-F1
#
_entry.id   AF-A0AAP0BYL3-F1
#
_cell.length_a   1.000
_cell.length_b   1.000
_cell.length_c   1.000
_cell.angle_alpha   90.00
_cell.angle_beta   90.00
_cell.angle_gamma   90.00
#
_symmetry.space_group_name_H-M   'P 1'
#
loop_
_entity.id
_entity.type
_entity.pdbx_description
1 polymer ?
#
loop_
_entity_poly.entity_id
_entity_poly.type
_entity_poly.pdbx_seq_one_letter_code
_entity_poly.pdbx_strand_id
1 'polypeptide(L)'
;MVYDTIQYFVHDYDDFFEQGMSTLTLSASVPQLKPPVCVASVCPEATAAQYTVFFLGVYLIALGTGGIKPCVSSLGADQFDDTDAWERAATVSDVDTKAGRFSDP
;
A
#
# COMPACT_ATOMS: atom_id res chain seq x y z
N MET A 1 -7.48 -20.21 -0.33
CA MET A 1 -8.15 -19.42 -1.39
C MET A 1 -8.03 -17.93 -1.13
N VAL A 2 -8.52 -17.39 0.01
CA VAL A 2 -8.40 -15.95 0.33
C VAL A 2 -6.95 -15.46 0.43
N TYR A 3 -6.08 -16.16 1.17
CA TYR A 3 -4.65 -15.81 1.29
C TYR A 3 -3.87 -15.92 -0.03
N ASP A 4 -4.27 -16.85 -0.90
CA ASP A 4 -3.65 -17.08 -2.21
C ASP A 4 -3.97 -15.93 -3.17
N THR A 5 -5.23 -15.49 -3.19
CA THR A 5 -5.66 -14.29 -3.93
C THR A 5 -4.99 -13.02 -3.39
N ILE A 6 -4.84 -12.87 -2.06
CA ILE A 6 -4.16 -11.72 -1.46
C ILE A 6 -2.66 -11.70 -1.81
N GLN A 7 -1.96 -12.84 -1.71
CA GLN A 7 -0.55 -12.95 -2.08
C GLN A 7 -0.32 -12.68 -3.59
N TYR A 8 -1.22 -13.16 -4.44
CA TYR A 8 -1.18 -12.89 -5.89
C TYR A 8 -1.28 -11.38 -6.18
N PHE A 9 -2.26 -10.70 -5.57
CA PHE A 9 -2.41 -9.25 -5.69
C PHE A 9 -1.18 -8.48 -5.21
N VAL A 10 -0.58 -8.87 -4.07
CA VAL A 10 0.62 -8.20 -3.54
C VAL A 10 1.84 -8.39 -4.46
N HIS A 11 1.99 -9.56 -5.09
CA HIS A 11 3.06 -9.80 -6.06
C HIS A 11 2.89 -8.96 -7.32
N ASP A 12 1.67 -8.90 -7.88
CA ASP A 12 1.36 -8.06 -9.05
C ASP A 12 1.71 -6.58 -8.80
N TYR A 13 1.43 -6.05 -7.60
CA TYR A 13 1.74 -4.65 -7.28
C TYR A 13 3.25 -4.35 -7.17
N ASP A 14 4.06 -5.29 -6.69
CA ASP A 14 5.52 -5.12 -6.61
C ASP A 14 6.17 -5.13 -8.00
N ASP A 15 5.71 -6.02 -8.89
CA ASP A 15 6.14 -6.07 -10.29
C ASP A 15 5.88 -4.73 -11.02
N PHE A 16 4.71 -4.11 -10.79
CA PHE A 16 4.39 -2.79 -11.37
C PHE A 16 5.31 -1.68 -10.84
N PHE A 17 5.74 -1.76 -9.58
CA PHE A 17 6.67 -0.79 -9.01
C PHE A 17 8.06 -0.89 -9.65
N GLU A 18 8.60 -2.10 -9.83
CA GLU A 18 9.87 -2.33 -10.51
C GLU A 18 9.83 -1.84 -11.98
N GLN A 19 8.76 -2.17 -12.70
CA GLN A 19 8.56 -1.73 -14.08
C GLN A 19 8.41 -0.21 -14.19
N GLY A 20 7.73 0.42 -13.24
CA GLY A 20 7.58 1.88 -13.21
C GLY A 20 8.92 2.61 -12.95
N MET A 21 9.72 2.12 -12.00
CA MET A 21 11.04 2.67 -11.68
C MET A 21 12.03 2.50 -12.82
N SER A 22 12.05 1.33 -13.46
CA SER A 22 12.90 1.07 -14.63
C SER A 22 12.49 1.96 -15.83
N THR A 23 11.19 2.11 -16.08
CA THR A 23 10.68 2.99 -17.16
C THR A 23 11.07 4.46 -16.93
N LEU A 24 10.93 4.97 -15.70
CA LEU A 24 11.37 6.34 -15.38
C LEU A 24 12.89 6.50 -15.54
N THR A 25 13.66 5.53 -15.08
CA THR A 25 15.12 5.55 -15.19
C THR A 25 15.56 5.54 -16.65
N LEU A 26 14.93 4.72 -17.49
CA LEU A 26 15.17 4.68 -18.93
C LEU A 26 14.73 5.99 -19.60
N SER A 27 13.58 6.55 -19.22
CA SER A 27 13.11 7.83 -19.74
C SER A 27 14.06 8.99 -19.41
N ALA A 28 14.74 8.94 -18.26
CA ALA A 28 15.71 9.95 -17.85
C ALA A 28 17.12 9.73 -18.46
N SER A 29 17.48 8.46 -18.72
CA SER A 29 18.80 8.07 -19.23
C SER A 29 18.89 8.10 -20.75
N VAL A 30 17.78 7.85 -21.46
CA VAL A 30 17.75 7.82 -22.92
C VAL A 30 17.60 9.25 -23.46
N PRO A 31 18.59 9.79 -24.20
CA PRO A 31 18.57 11.16 -24.69
C PRO A 31 17.45 11.47 -25.71
N GLN A 32 16.77 10.43 -26.23
CA GLN A 32 15.61 10.57 -27.12
C GLN A 32 14.29 10.77 -26.34
N LEU A 33 14.22 10.26 -25.10
CA LEU A 33 13.08 10.40 -24.19
C LEU A 33 13.26 11.58 -23.23
N LYS A 34 14.48 12.08 -23.11
CA LYS A 34 14.81 13.27 -22.35
C LYS A 34 14.29 14.54 -23.06
N PRO A 35 13.63 15.46 -22.34
CA PRO A 35 13.30 16.76 -22.89
C PRO A 35 14.56 17.43 -23.47
N PRO A 36 14.45 18.05 -24.64
CA PRO A 36 15.58 18.67 -25.32
C PRO A 36 16.27 19.70 -24.41
N VAL A 37 17.59 19.68 -24.41
CA VAL A 37 18.40 20.59 -23.57
C VAL A 37 18.11 22.03 -23.95
N CYS A 38 17.88 22.88 -22.94
CA CYS A 38 17.68 24.30 -23.16
C CYS A 38 18.94 24.93 -23.73
N VAL A 39 18.79 25.77 -24.75
CA VAL A 39 19.89 26.53 -25.33
C VAL A 39 19.74 27.97 -24.86
N ALA A 40 20.67 28.42 -24.02
CA ALA A 40 20.60 29.70 -23.31
C ALA A 40 19.33 29.82 -22.42
N SER A 41 18.41 30.73 -22.76
CA SER A 41 17.15 30.97 -22.04
C SER A 41 15.92 30.35 -22.70
N VAL A 42 16.10 29.62 -23.81
CA VAL A 42 15.00 29.02 -24.57
C VAL A 42 15.00 27.51 -24.37
N CYS A 43 13.97 27.02 -23.68
CA CYS A 43 13.72 25.59 -23.48
C CYS A 43 12.60 25.14 -24.43
N PRO A 44 12.88 24.29 -25.43
CA PRO A 44 11.83 23.64 -26.20
C PRO A 44 10.99 22.73 -25.29
N GLU A 45 9.67 22.75 -25.49
CA GLU A 45 8.74 21.90 -24.75
C GLU A 45 8.99 20.42 -25.07
N ALA A 46 8.78 19.56 -24.08
CA ALA A 46 8.92 18.12 -24.26
C ALA A 46 7.86 17.62 -25.26
N THR A 47 8.23 16.71 -26.15
CA THR A 47 7.28 16.13 -27.10
C THR A 47 6.18 15.36 -26.35
N ALA A 48 4.96 15.32 -26.88
CA ALA A 48 3.84 14.56 -26.31
C ALA A 48 4.24 13.11 -25.94
N ALA A 49 5.06 12.45 -26.76
CA ALA A 49 5.59 11.12 -26.50
C ALA A 49 6.41 11.02 -25.19
N GLN A 50 7.23 12.03 -24.89
CA GLN A 50 8.05 12.08 -23.67
C GLN A 50 7.16 12.23 -22.43
N TYR A 51 6.15 13.10 -22.52
CA TYR A 51 5.14 13.22 -21.46
C TYR A 51 4.39 11.90 -21.24
N THR A 52 3.95 11.24 -22.31
CA THR A 52 3.19 9.98 -22.17
C THR A 52 4.01 8.89 -21.50
N VAL A 53 5.28 8.72 -21.86
CA VAL A 53 6.15 7.70 -21.24
C VAL A 53 6.44 8.06 -19.78
N PHE A 54 6.71 9.32 -19.49
CA PHE A 54 6.94 9.79 -18.13
C PHE A 54 5.72 9.57 -17.23
N PHE A 55 4.54 10.03 -17.66
CA PHE A 55 3.30 9.85 -16.89
C PHE A 55 2.94 8.36 -16.76
N LEU A 56 3.13 7.55 -17.80
CA LEU A 56 2.93 6.10 -17.71
C LEU A 56 3.80 5.48 -16.61
N GLY A 57 5.09 5.82 -16.55
CA GLY A 57 5.98 5.35 -15.48
C GLY A 57 5.52 5.77 -14.09
N VAL A 58 5.10 7.03 -13.92
CA VAL A 58 4.56 7.53 -12.64
C VAL A 58 3.25 6.83 -12.26
N TYR A 59 2.37 6.53 -13.22
CA TYR A 59 1.14 5.77 -12.97
C TYR A 59 1.41 4.34 -12.53
N LEU A 60 2.39 3.67 -13.14
CA LEU A 60 2.81 2.31 -12.73
C LEU A 60 3.34 2.30 -11.29
N ILE A 61 4.15 3.30 -10.91
CA ILE A 61 4.63 3.46 -9.52
C ILE A 61 3.47 3.76 -8.57
N ALA A 62 2.53 4.62 -8.97
CA ALA A 62 1.37 4.95 -8.15
C ALA A 62 0.46 3.72 -7.94
N LEU A 63 0.31 2.87 -8.95
CA LEU A 63 -0.41 1.60 -8.83
C LEU A 63 0.31 0.65 -7.87
N GLY A 64 1.63 0.46 -8.02
CA GLY A 64 2.41 -0.41 -7.14
C GLY A 64 2.46 0.06 -5.68
N THR A 65 2.54 1.37 -5.44
CA THR A 65 2.56 1.93 -4.08
C THR A 65 1.17 2.09 -3.45
N GLY A 66 0.12 2.26 -4.26
CA GLY A 66 -1.25 2.43 -3.80
C GLY A 66 -1.92 1.13 -3.33
N GLY A 67 -1.52 -0.02 -3.88
CA GLY A 67 -2.13 -1.34 -3.61
C GLY A 67 -1.67 -2.05 -2.34
N ILE A 68 -0.58 -1.61 -1.70
CA ILE A 68 0.06 -2.34 -0.58
C ILE A 68 -0.59 -2.01 0.79
N LYS A 69 -1.39 -0.93 0.90
CA LYS A 69 -1.99 -0.49 2.17
C LYS A 69 -3.15 -1.30 2.78
N PRO A 70 -3.95 -2.12 2.07
CA PRO A 70 -5.01 -2.89 2.73
C PRO A 70 -4.49 -4.18 3.39
N CYS A 71 -3.35 -4.74 2.98
CA CYS A 71 -2.90 -6.07 3.45
C CYS A 71 -2.04 -6.03 4.73
N VAL A 72 -1.38 -4.92 5.02
CA VAL A 72 -0.68 -4.70 6.31
C VAL A 72 -1.63 -4.29 7.43
N SER A 73 -2.83 -3.78 7.11
CA SER A 73 -3.83 -3.44 8.13
C SER A 73 -4.46 -4.68 8.76
N SER A 74 -4.63 -5.77 8.00
CA SER A 74 -5.15 -7.03 8.53
C SER A 74 -4.12 -7.80 9.35
N LEU A 75 -2.83 -7.76 8.96
CA LEU A 75 -1.74 -8.34 9.74
C LEU A 75 -1.39 -7.48 10.97
N GLY A 76 -1.57 -6.16 10.89
CA GLY A 76 -1.44 -5.25 12.02
C GLY A 76 -2.56 -5.41 13.05
N ALA A 77 -3.81 -5.65 12.62
CA ALA A 77 -4.91 -5.96 13.53
C ALA A 77 -4.70 -7.29 14.28
N ASP A 78 -4.11 -8.29 13.63
CA ASP A 78 -3.80 -9.60 14.24
C ASP A 78 -2.65 -9.53 15.28
N GLN A 79 -1.79 -8.51 15.20
CA GLN A 79 -0.71 -8.27 16.18
C GLN A 79 -1.13 -7.40 17.38
N PHE A 80 -2.34 -6.81 17.37
CA PHE A 80 -2.78 -5.86 18.39
C PHE A 80 -4.17 -6.16 18.99
N ASP A 81 -4.72 -7.37 18.82
CA ASP A 81 -5.97 -7.78 19.50
C ASP A 81 -5.80 -8.83 20.61
N ASP A 82 -4.60 -9.12 21.12
CA ASP A 82 -4.46 -10.16 22.16
C ASP A 82 -3.29 -9.94 23.13
N THR A 83 -3.03 -8.71 23.57
CA THR A 83 -2.02 -8.44 24.61
C THR A 83 -2.53 -7.80 25.89
N ASP A 84 -3.82 -7.97 26.22
CA ASP A 84 -4.31 -7.67 27.58
C ASP A 84 -5.11 -8.84 28.19
N ALA A 85 -4.38 -9.79 28.75
CA ALA A 85 -4.91 -10.91 29.55
C ALA A 85 -5.59 -10.48 30.88
N TRP A 86 -5.65 -9.18 31.19
CA TRP A 86 -6.15 -8.67 32.47
C TRP A 86 -7.65 -8.33 32.46
N GLU A 87 -8.25 -7.98 31.32
CA GLU A 87 -9.69 -7.63 31.24
C GLU A 87 -10.62 -8.86 31.31
N ARG A 88 -10.16 -10.05 30.90
CA ARG A 88 -10.99 -11.28 30.96
C ARG A 88 -11.13 -11.80 32.39
N ALA A 89 -10.13 -11.61 33.25
CA ALA A 89 -10.20 -12.02 34.65
C ALA A 89 -11.09 -11.09 35.51
N ALA A 90 -11.12 -9.79 35.19
CA ALA A 90 -11.98 -8.81 35.85
C ALA A 90 -13.46 -8.96 35.45
N THR A 91 -13.75 -9.30 34.18
CA THR A 91 -15.13 -9.40 33.70
C THR A 91 -15.81 -10.72 34.13
N VAL A 92 -15.06 -11.83 34.19
CA VAL A 92 -15.64 -13.14 34.59
C VAL A 92 -15.99 -13.19 36.08
N SER A 93 -15.29 -12.45 36.95
CA SER A 93 -15.55 -12.44 38.39
C SER A 93 -16.69 -11.49 38.83
N ASP A 94 -16.98 -10.43 38.08
CA ASP A 94 -18.11 -9.51 38.36
C ASP A 94 -19.45 -10.05 37.85
N VAL A 95 -19.45 -10.78 36.71
CA VAL A 95 -20.67 -11.32 36.09
C VAL A 95 -21.29 -12.45 36.93
N ASP A 96 -20.47 -13.36 37.50
CA ASP A 96 -21.00 -14.44 38.35
C ASP A 96 -21.48 -13.94 39.72
N THR A 97 -20.85 -12.89 40.27
CA THR A 97 -21.21 -12.35 41.58
C THR A 97 -22.54 -11.60 41.58
N LYS A 98 -22.94 -11.01 40.44
CA LYS A 98 -24.23 -10.30 40.30
C LYS A 98 -25.36 -11.14 39.73
N ALA A 99 -25.09 -12.18 38.95
CA ALA A 99 -26.14 -13.03 38.39
C ALA A 99 -26.76 -13.98 39.44
N GLY A 100 -25.99 -14.46 40.42
CA GLY A 100 -26.48 -15.40 41.44
C GLY A 100 -27.28 -14.81 42.60
N ARG A 101 -27.49 -13.48 42.66
CA ARG A 101 -28.13 -12.80 43.81
C ARG A 101 -29.46 -12.11 43.48
N PHE A 102 -30.05 -12.34 42.30
CA PHE A 102 -31.27 -11.63 41.89
C PHE A 102 -32.46 -12.49 41.39
N SER A 103 -32.38 -13.82 41.40
CA SER A 103 -33.56 -14.69 41.21
C SER A 103 -33.40 -15.91 42.11
N ASP A 104 -34.18 -16.15 43.16
CA ASP A 104 -35.50 -15.66 43.54
C ASP A 104 -35.79 -16.08 45.02
N PRO A 105 -36.90 -15.61 45.63
CA PRO A 105 -37.17 -15.53 47.07
C PRO A 105 -37.61 -16.82 47.81
#